data_AF-A0A945I1G1-F1
#
_entry.id   AF-A0A945I1G1-F1
#
_cell.length_a   1.000
_cell.length_b   1.000
_cell.length_c   1.000
_cell.angle_alpha   90.00
_cell.angle_beta   90.00
_cell.angle_gamma   90.00
#
_symmetry.space_group_name_H-M   'P 1'
#
loop_
_entity.id
_entity.type
_entity.pdbx_description
1 polymer ?
#
loop_
_entity_poly.entity_id
_entity_poly.type
_entity_poly.pdbx_seq_one_letter_code
_entity_poly.pdbx_strand_id
1 'polypeptide(L)'
;MKLIISLFILSVSIYGQCEEGEFSTVGILDSFSVEIFNDDESVNAYSIYSWTSDELNRILSGNGIPNHEVGTFPNQNNPNTISEQSVNESFTLCPTLVSETGEPAGGPAGAIAFAINSVKFDPATAGRCNDDGECSLAQGQGNWSIEALGHETFDFGDDMNHAHVQPTGEYHYHGMPELLIDFLGENQGMTLVGWASDGFPVYARYGYTDPNDSTSELISLQPSYRLKSEPDPNRPETLTSLAGGPGQGGTTPNTPIPMGAFTQDFEYVEGLGDLDECNGRFGVTPEFPNGIYYYSVTDDFPYFTRCLKGEFDTAGGGGGGGGGGVVDCEDVPVGLPCCGDGVCGGPETEDNCPIDCATSIVPPELNSFSLSADSVNTSLNAAIVIYNIGASSYNATLSSYSLKLILNGGPINGGEIIEESELFNEGLYETTISGYFLFPAGSSEGQWNVRVELNDINDNSINLSPSDLAQKNFQNYVIVDNALLGIPGAELPLYFSLDQNFPNPFNPLTSLRYTIPESAIVKITVYDVLGNIIKNIINEKQSPGFKTVQWDATNNLGEPVSAGLYICSIEAGDFRQTRKMILLK
;
A
#
# COMPACT_ATOMS: atom_id res chain seq x y z
N MET A 1 -10.49 -8.35 -0.98
CA MET A 1 -11.60 -8.74 -0.09
C MET A 1 -12.02 -7.48 0.65
N LYS A 2 -13.04 -6.76 0.16
CA LYS A 2 -13.63 -5.68 0.95
C LYS A 2 -14.09 -6.28 2.26
N LEU A 3 -13.54 -5.80 3.36
CA LEU A 3 -14.05 -6.07 4.68
C LEU A 3 -15.43 -5.40 4.76
N ILE A 4 -16.46 -6.05 4.25
CA ILE A 4 -17.83 -5.64 4.55
C ILE A 4 -18.03 -6.02 6.01
N ILE A 5 -17.76 -5.06 6.90
CA ILE A 5 -18.27 -5.06 8.26
C ILE A 5 -19.79 -5.00 8.10
N SER A 6 -20.42 -6.17 7.99
CA SER A 6 -21.86 -6.29 8.17
C SER A 6 -22.12 -6.02 9.63
N LEU A 7 -22.40 -4.75 9.94
CA LEU A 7 -22.82 -4.27 11.24
C LEU A 7 -24.18 -4.92 11.56
N PHE A 8 -24.15 -6.15 12.06
CA PHE A 8 -25.28 -6.68 12.81
C PHE A 8 -25.34 -5.88 14.10
N ILE A 9 -26.23 -4.88 14.14
CA ILE A 9 -26.70 -4.32 15.40
C ILE A 9 -27.52 -5.41 16.09
N LEU A 10 -26.84 -6.37 16.71
CA LEU A 10 -27.41 -7.00 17.88
C LEU A 10 -27.36 -5.92 18.96
N SER A 11 -28.53 -5.41 19.32
CA SER A 11 -28.69 -4.56 20.49
C SER A 11 -28.43 -5.40 21.75
N VAL A 12 -27.17 -5.73 22.02
CA VAL A 12 -26.71 -6.04 23.37
C VAL A 12 -26.59 -4.69 24.04
N SER A 13 -27.46 -4.43 25.01
CA SER A 13 -27.32 -3.25 25.87
C SER A 13 -26.05 -3.43 26.71
N ILE A 14 -24.92 -2.94 26.21
CA ILE A 14 -23.68 -2.82 26.98
C ILE A 14 -23.67 -1.39 27.52
N TYR A 15 -23.85 -1.25 28.84
CA TYR A 15 -23.69 0.03 29.53
C TYR A 15 -22.19 0.25 29.79
N GLY A 16 -21.47 0.79 28.81
CA GLY A 16 -20.25 1.55 29.09
C GLY A 16 -20.68 2.99 29.39
N GLN A 17 -20.62 3.41 30.66
CA GLN A 17 -20.97 4.77 31.07
C GLN A 17 -19.71 5.63 31.09
N CYS A 18 -19.22 6.05 29.91
CA CYS A 18 -18.30 7.18 29.88
C CYS A 18 -18.99 8.37 30.59
N GLU A 19 -18.26 9.09 31.42
CA GLU A 19 -18.82 10.20 32.19
C GLU A 19 -19.21 11.37 31.27
N GLU A 20 -20.06 12.26 31.76
CA GLU A 20 -20.48 13.44 31.00
C GLU A 20 -19.27 14.37 30.78
N GLY A 21 -18.80 14.45 29.53
CA GLY A 21 -17.62 15.22 29.13
C GLY A 21 -16.47 14.38 28.56
N GLU A 22 -16.56 13.05 28.63
CA GLU A 22 -15.60 12.13 28.01
C GLU A 22 -16.00 11.79 26.56
N PHE A 23 -15.01 11.42 25.74
CA PHE A 23 -15.29 10.77 24.47
C PHE A 23 -15.64 9.31 24.69
N SER A 24 -16.30 8.68 23.71
CA SER A 24 -16.63 7.25 23.78
C SER A 24 -16.23 6.57 22.48
N THR A 25 -15.45 5.50 22.60
CA THR A 25 -15.07 4.62 21.50
C THR A 25 -15.68 3.22 21.62
N VAL A 26 -16.69 3.08 22.49
CA VAL A 26 -17.42 1.83 22.76
C VAL A 26 -18.11 1.33 21.50
N GLY A 27 -17.97 0.03 21.19
CA GLY A 27 -18.62 -0.60 20.05
C GLY A 27 -17.93 -0.34 18.70
N ILE A 28 -16.80 0.37 18.69
CA ILE A 28 -16.01 0.63 17.47
C ILE A 28 -14.77 -0.26 17.49
N LEU A 29 -14.76 -1.27 16.62
CA LEU A 29 -13.66 -2.22 16.44
C LEU A 29 -13.14 -2.79 17.77
N ASP A 30 -14.05 -3.16 18.67
CA ASP A 30 -13.75 -3.65 20.02
C ASP A 30 -14.33 -5.05 20.28
N SER A 31 -14.78 -5.75 19.25
CA SER A 31 -15.27 -7.13 19.38
C SER A 31 -15.06 -7.93 18.09
N PHE A 32 -13.82 -8.36 17.84
CA PHE A 32 -13.49 -9.25 16.74
C PHE A 32 -12.20 -10.04 16.99
N SER A 33 -12.02 -11.12 16.23
CA SER A 33 -10.81 -11.96 16.22
C SER A 33 -10.50 -12.35 14.79
N VAL A 34 -9.23 -12.34 14.44
CA VAL A 34 -8.71 -12.67 13.10
C VAL A 34 -7.59 -13.69 13.24
N GLU A 35 -7.62 -14.67 12.36
CA GLU A 35 -6.52 -15.57 12.07
C GLU A 35 -6.41 -15.64 10.54
N ILE A 36 -5.29 -15.13 10.01
CA ILE A 36 -5.06 -15.12 8.57
C ILE A 36 -3.61 -15.51 8.30
N PHE A 37 -3.42 -16.45 7.37
CA PHE A 37 -2.08 -16.83 6.94
C PHE A 37 -1.51 -15.75 6.02
N ASN A 38 -0.35 -15.21 6.38
CA ASN A 38 0.41 -14.31 5.52
C ASN A 38 1.49 -15.12 4.80
N ASP A 39 1.32 -15.27 3.48
CA ASP A 39 2.19 -16.06 2.61
C ASP A 39 3.35 -15.26 2.00
N ASP A 40 3.56 -14.02 2.46
CA ASP A 40 4.76 -13.26 2.14
C ASP A 40 6.02 -14.04 2.53
N GLU A 41 7.03 -14.05 1.66
CA GLU A 41 8.27 -14.81 1.84
C GLU A 41 8.99 -14.46 3.16
N SER A 42 8.87 -13.21 3.61
CA SER A 42 9.51 -12.70 4.83
C SER A 42 8.71 -12.97 6.10
N VAL A 43 7.45 -13.40 5.97
CA VAL A 43 6.53 -13.65 7.09
C VAL A 43 6.24 -15.13 7.23
N ASN A 44 5.57 -15.74 6.23
CA ASN A 44 5.22 -17.15 6.18
C ASN A 44 4.66 -17.70 7.50
N ALA A 45 3.72 -16.96 8.10
CA ALA A 45 3.17 -17.20 9.43
C ALA A 45 1.71 -16.73 9.52
N TYR A 46 0.98 -17.19 10.53
CA TYR A 46 -0.36 -16.68 10.81
C TYR A 46 -0.29 -15.34 11.52
N SER A 47 -1.00 -14.34 11.02
CA SER A 47 -1.34 -13.14 11.78
C SER A 47 -2.57 -13.44 12.62
N ILE A 48 -2.38 -13.42 13.94
CA ILE A 48 -3.40 -13.79 14.93
C ILE A 48 -3.57 -12.60 15.87
N TYR A 49 -4.78 -12.04 15.89
CA TYR A 49 -5.09 -10.91 16.76
C TYR A 49 -6.58 -10.83 17.06
N SER A 50 -6.89 -10.23 18.19
CA SER A 50 -8.25 -9.95 18.64
C SER A 50 -8.30 -8.62 19.34
N TRP A 51 -9.39 -7.91 19.10
CA TRP A 51 -9.77 -6.72 19.85
C TRP A 51 -11.08 -7.02 20.54
N THR A 52 -11.04 -7.01 21.86
CA THR A 52 -12.20 -7.23 22.71
C THR A 52 -12.38 -6.03 23.64
N SER A 53 -13.50 -5.97 24.34
CA SER A 53 -13.73 -4.94 25.35
C SER A 53 -14.31 -5.53 26.64
N ASP A 54 -13.93 -4.93 27.77
CA ASP A 54 -14.67 -5.02 29.02
C ASP A 54 -15.54 -3.76 29.23
N GLU A 55 -15.98 -3.49 30.46
CA GLU A 55 -16.83 -2.32 30.75
C GLU A 55 -16.10 -0.97 30.60
N LEU A 56 -14.76 -0.95 30.66
CA LEU A 56 -13.93 0.25 30.71
C LEU A 56 -12.85 0.30 29.63
N ASN A 57 -12.36 -0.85 29.19
CA ASN A 57 -11.16 -0.96 28.36
C ASN A 57 -11.38 -1.76 27.08
N ARG A 58 -10.69 -1.34 26.03
CA ARG A 58 -10.40 -2.11 24.84
C ARG A 58 -9.13 -2.93 25.08
N ILE A 59 -9.21 -4.22 24.85
CA ILE A 59 -8.15 -5.20 25.08
C ILE A 59 -7.69 -5.74 23.73
N LEU A 60 -6.40 -5.57 23.44
CA LEU A 60 -5.71 -6.17 22.30
C LEU A 60 -4.96 -7.42 22.76
N SER A 61 -5.19 -8.54 22.09
CA SER A 61 -4.36 -9.74 22.20
C SER A 61 -3.94 -10.16 20.80
N GLY A 62 -2.65 -10.29 20.54
CA GLY A 62 -2.15 -10.72 19.23
C GLY A 62 -0.69 -11.16 19.23
N ASN A 63 -0.21 -11.53 18.05
CA ASN A 63 1.14 -12.04 17.86
C ASN A 63 2.09 -11.09 17.11
N GLY A 64 1.66 -9.86 16.81
CA GLY A 64 2.50 -8.84 16.15
C GLY A 64 2.96 -9.21 14.73
N ILE A 65 2.38 -10.27 14.14
CA ILE A 65 2.65 -10.65 12.75
C ILE A 65 1.77 -9.80 11.84
N PRO A 66 2.34 -9.11 10.83
CA PRO A 66 1.55 -8.33 9.88
C PRO A 66 0.61 -9.26 9.10
N ASN A 67 -0.60 -8.81 8.85
CA ASN A 67 -1.61 -9.50 8.03
C ASN A 67 -1.59 -9.08 6.55
N HIS A 68 -0.60 -8.28 6.17
CA HIS A 68 -0.39 -7.77 4.83
C HIS A 68 1.06 -8.05 4.39
N GLU A 69 1.30 -7.94 3.09
CA GLU A 69 2.64 -8.08 2.49
C GLU A 69 3.64 -7.10 3.12
N VAL A 70 4.90 -7.49 3.14
CA VAL A 70 5.99 -6.70 3.73
C VAL A 70 7.19 -6.64 2.78
N GLY A 71 8.17 -5.83 3.11
CA GLY A 71 9.47 -5.86 2.44
C GLY A 71 10.21 -7.18 2.65
N THR A 72 11.27 -7.36 1.88
CA THR A 72 12.14 -8.53 2.05
C THR A 72 12.92 -8.40 3.36
N PHE A 73 12.75 -9.35 4.27
CA PHE A 73 13.51 -9.46 5.50
C PHE A 73 14.06 -10.88 5.70
N PRO A 74 15.36 -11.05 6.01
CA PRO A 74 16.36 -9.99 6.17
C PRO A 74 16.78 -9.38 4.83
N ASN A 75 17.17 -8.11 4.85
CA ASN A 75 17.80 -7.40 3.72
C ASN A 75 19.20 -6.87 4.09
N GLN A 76 19.86 -6.19 3.13
CA GLN A 76 21.22 -5.67 3.31
C GLN A 76 21.30 -4.67 4.47
N ASN A 77 20.25 -3.87 4.68
CA ASN A 77 20.19 -2.79 5.65
C ASN A 77 19.37 -3.15 6.91
N ASN A 78 18.80 -4.35 6.96
CA ASN A 78 18.19 -4.94 8.14
C ASN A 78 18.40 -6.47 8.16
N PRO A 79 19.33 -7.01 8.97
CA PRO A 79 19.65 -8.43 8.98
C PRO A 79 18.67 -9.30 9.78
N ASN A 80 17.57 -8.74 10.30
CA ASN A 80 16.64 -9.43 11.19
C ASN A 80 15.50 -10.09 10.40
N THR A 81 14.88 -11.11 10.98
CA THR A 81 13.76 -11.87 10.40
C THR A 81 12.52 -11.69 11.27
N ILE A 82 11.35 -11.54 10.64
CA ILE A 82 10.08 -11.39 11.34
C ILE A 82 9.78 -12.64 12.15
N SER A 83 9.33 -12.47 13.40
CA SER A 83 8.90 -13.56 14.26
C SER A 83 7.75 -13.13 15.15
N GLU A 84 6.99 -14.12 15.64
CA GLU A 84 5.86 -13.86 16.53
C GLU A 84 6.31 -13.15 17.81
N GLN A 85 5.53 -12.15 18.20
CA GLN A 85 5.64 -11.42 19.45
C GLN A 85 4.49 -11.81 20.38
N SER A 86 4.54 -11.39 21.65
CA SER A 86 3.39 -11.47 22.55
C SER A 86 2.85 -10.07 22.77
N VAL A 87 1.72 -9.76 22.14
CA VAL A 87 1.06 -8.45 22.24
C VAL A 87 -0.18 -8.61 23.11
N ASN A 88 -0.19 -7.98 24.29
CA ASN A 88 -1.30 -8.00 25.22
C ASN A 88 -1.43 -6.61 25.86
N GLU A 89 -2.36 -5.81 25.35
CA GLU A 89 -2.47 -4.39 25.68
C GLU A 89 -3.90 -4.02 26.07
N SER A 90 -4.04 -2.97 26.86
CA SER A 90 -5.33 -2.47 27.34
C SER A 90 -5.37 -0.95 27.23
N PHE A 91 -6.43 -0.44 26.62
CA PHE A 91 -6.63 0.98 26.33
C PHE A 91 -8.01 1.41 26.85
N THR A 92 -8.16 2.64 27.34
CA THR A 92 -9.47 3.14 27.76
C THR A 92 -10.46 3.20 26.58
N LEU A 93 -11.73 2.84 26.82
CA LEU A 93 -12.84 3.08 25.89
C LEU A 93 -13.43 4.49 25.99
N CYS A 94 -13.04 5.23 27.03
CA CYS A 94 -13.52 6.56 27.34
C CYS A 94 -12.33 7.54 27.40
N PRO A 95 -11.68 7.84 26.26
CA PRO A 95 -10.52 8.70 26.25
C PRO A 95 -10.90 10.14 26.62
N THR A 96 -10.03 10.81 27.38
CA THR A 96 -10.21 12.19 27.82
C THR A 96 -9.01 13.02 27.42
N LEU A 97 -9.21 14.27 27.02
CA LEU A 97 -8.10 15.18 26.74
C LEU A 97 -7.59 15.76 28.06
N VAL A 98 -6.35 15.43 28.44
CA VAL A 98 -5.73 15.88 29.69
C VAL A 98 -4.56 16.84 29.47
N SER A 99 -4.09 16.97 28.23
CA SER A 99 -3.02 17.91 27.86
C SER A 99 -3.41 18.72 26.62
N GLU A 100 -3.23 20.04 26.69
CA GLU A 100 -3.43 20.92 25.53
C GLU A 100 -2.31 20.75 24.49
N THR A 101 -1.10 20.40 24.93
CA THR A 101 0.09 20.26 24.07
C THR A 101 0.53 18.80 23.88
N GLY A 102 -0.03 17.89 24.66
CA GLY A 102 0.36 16.48 24.71
C GLY A 102 1.57 16.21 25.60
N GLU A 103 1.68 14.96 26.03
CA GLU A 103 2.80 14.43 26.80
C GLU A 103 3.63 13.48 25.94
N PRO A 104 4.97 13.56 25.95
CA PRO A 104 5.82 12.68 25.14
C PRO A 104 5.56 11.20 25.43
N ALA A 105 5.46 10.39 24.36
CA ALA A 105 5.22 8.96 24.44
C ALA A 105 6.06 8.21 23.38
N GLY A 106 6.25 6.89 23.56
CA GLY A 106 7.10 6.07 22.70
C GLY A 106 8.46 5.68 23.31
N GLY A 107 9.14 4.69 22.70
CA GLY A 107 10.43 4.20 23.17
C GLY A 107 10.36 3.50 24.54
N PRO A 108 11.27 3.78 25.50
CA PRO A 108 11.28 3.14 26.83
C PRO A 108 10.00 3.35 27.66
N ALA A 109 9.14 4.28 27.26
CA ALA A 109 7.87 4.60 27.92
C ALA A 109 6.70 3.69 27.48
N GLY A 110 6.92 2.78 26.53
CA GLY A 110 5.89 1.90 25.96
C GLY A 110 5.53 2.30 24.53
N ALA A 111 4.76 1.43 23.85
CA ALA A 111 4.25 1.69 22.51
C ALA A 111 3.30 2.90 22.50
N ILE A 112 3.34 3.71 21.45
CA ILE A 112 2.46 4.89 21.35
C ILE A 112 1.09 4.56 20.74
N ALA A 113 1.05 3.54 19.88
CA ALA A 113 -0.18 3.01 19.30
C ALA A 113 0.05 1.58 18.77
N PHE A 114 -1.04 0.87 18.57
CA PHE A 114 -1.05 -0.40 17.84
C PHE A 114 -2.00 -0.31 16.65
N ALA A 115 -1.54 -0.83 15.53
CA ALA A 115 -2.39 -1.07 14.38
C ALA A 115 -3.43 -2.13 14.69
N ILE A 116 -4.54 -2.10 13.94
CA ILE A 116 -5.64 -3.06 14.09
C ILE A 116 -5.18 -4.52 13.95
N ASN A 117 -4.06 -4.79 13.28
CA ASN A 117 -3.47 -6.12 13.08
C ASN A 117 -2.48 -6.53 14.17
N SER A 118 -2.45 -5.81 15.31
CA SER A 118 -1.52 -5.97 16.44
C SER A 118 -0.06 -5.58 16.19
N VAL A 119 0.28 -5.06 15.00
CA VAL A 119 1.63 -4.51 14.74
C VAL A 119 1.77 -3.16 15.44
N LYS A 120 2.91 -2.95 16.10
CA LYS A 120 3.20 -1.74 16.86
C LYS A 120 3.54 -0.56 15.94
N PHE A 121 3.07 0.64 16.29
CA PHE A 121 3.65 1.89 15.80
C PHE A 121 4.75 2.36 16.77
N ASP A 122 5.96 2.55 16.25
CA ASP A 122 7.11 3.06 16.99
C ASP A 122 7.88 4.07 16.13
N PRO A 123 7.36 5.29 15.96
CA PRO A 123 7.90 6.26 15.00
C PRO A 123 9.28 6.79 15.38
N ALA A 124 9.67 6.71 16.64
CA ALA A 124 10.98 7.14 17.10
C ALA A 124 12.04 6.03 16.98
N THR A 125 13.30 6.44 16.79
CA THR A 125 14.41 5.49 16.78
C THR A 125 15.23 5.57 18.07
N ALA A 126 15.94 4.48 18.39
CA ALA A 126 17.00 4.51 19.40
C ALA A 126 18.31 5.09 18.85
N GLY A 127 18.32 5.56 17.60
CA GLY A 127 19.48 6.08 16.91
C GLY A 127 19.81 7.49 17.36
N ARG A 128 21.08 7.75 17.68
CA ARG A 128 21.53 9.09 18.10
C ARG A 128 22.94 9.42 17.62
N CYS A 129 23.19 10.72 17.48
CA CYS A 129 24.51 11.30 17.23
C CYS A 129 24.94 12.28 18.33
N ASN A 130 26.24 12.36 18.57
CA ASN A 130 26.85 13.46 19.30
C ASN A 130 27.22 14.63 18.35
N ASP A 131 27.67 15.74 18.94
CA ASP A 131 28.00 16.97 18.21
C ASP A 131 29.20 16.81 17.26
N ASP A 132 30.03 15.77 17.44
CA ASP A 132 31.19 15.46 16.59
C ASP A 132 30.80 14.57 15.39
N GLY A 133 29.52 14.24 15.23
CA GLY A 133 29.02 13.39 14.14
C GLY A 133 29.29 11.91 14.35
N GLU A 134 29.59 11.48 15.58
CA GLU A 134 29.66 10.07 15.93
C GLU A 134 28.25 9.57 16.24
N CYS A 135 27.75 8.70 15.38
CA CYS A 135 26.37 8.23 15.38
C CYS A 135 26.28 6.73 15.67
N SER A 136 25.15 6.31 16.21
CA SER A 136 24.76 4.90 16.28
C SER A 136 23.30 4.76 15.92
N LEU A 137 22.95 3.79 15.07
CA LEU A 137 21.56 3.45 14.73
C LEU A 137 20.84 2.71 15.86
N ALA A 138 21.59 2.13 16.80
CA ALA A 138 21.05 1.46 17.96
C ALA A 138 21.76 1.93 19.23
N GLN A 139 20.97 2.30 20.25
CA GLN A 139 21.47 2.72 21.58
C GLN A 139 22.52 3.83 21.51
N GLY A 140 22.31 4.81 20.61
CA GLY A 140 23.25 5.93 20.44
C GLY A 140 23.31 6.87 21.65
N GLN A 141 24.39 7.64 21.73
CA GLN A 141 24.55 8.72 22.69
C GLN A 141 24.54 10.07 21.99
N GLY A 142 24.23 11.13 22.74
CA GLY A 142 24.16 12.49 22.23
C GLY A 142 22.73 13.04 22.19
N ASN A 143 22.60 14.27 21.69
CA ASN A 143 21.36 15.04 21.74
C ASN A 143 20.58 15.01 20.42
N TRP A 144 21.15 14.44 19.37
CA TRP A 144 20.57 14.41 18.03
C TRP A 144 19.91 13.06 17.80
N SER A 145 18.58 13.04 17.79
CA SER A 145 17.78 11.84 17.58
C SER A 145 17.62 11.60 16.09
N ILE A 146 18.06 10.45 15.60
CA ILE A 146 17.99 10.09 14.17
C ILE A 146 16.54 9.75 13.81
N GLU A 147 16.04 10.29 12.70
CA GLU A 147 14.76 9.84 12.14
C GLU A 147 14.93 8.54 11.35
N ALA A 148 13.89 7.71 11.34
CA ALA A 148 13.89 6.52 10.49
C ALA A 148 13.62 6.87 9.03
N LEU A 149 12.94 7.99 8.77
CA LEU A 149 12.36 8.34 7.48
C LEU A 149 12.75 9.76 7.05
N GLY A 150 12.61 10.06 5.76
CA GLY A 150 12.78 11.42 5.22
C GLY A 150 14.21 11.79 4.81
N HIS A 151 15.15 10.83 4.82
CA HIS A 151 16.53 11.05 4.40
C HIS A 151 17.22 9.75 4.00
N GLU A 152 18.35 9.87 3.28
CA GLU A 152 19.15 8.73 2.81
C GLU A 152 20.44 8.51 3.65
N THR A 153 20.65 9.31 4.71
CA THR A 153 21.91 9.28 5.47
C THR A 153 21.97 8.12 6.44
N PHE A 154 20.85 7.81 7.08
CA PHE A 154 20.69 6.70 8.00
C PHE A 154 19.60 5.79 7.46
N ASP A 155 19.97 4.56 7.17
CA ASP A 155 19.10 3.56 6.56
C ASP A 155 18.90 2.43 7.57
N PHE A 156 17.64 2.22 7.97
CA PHE A 156 17.23 1.19 8.92
C PHE A 156 16.72 -0.10 8.23
N GLY A 157 16.81 -0.13 6.90
CA GLY A 157 16.34 -1.21 6.04
C GLY A 157 14.84 -1.37 6.07
N ASP A 158 14.10 -0.28 6.19
CA ASP A 158 12.65 -0.25 6.22
C ASP A 158 12.01 -0.52 4.85
N ASP A 159 10.80 -1.05 4.90
CA ASP A 159 10.01 -1.44 3.74
C ASP A 159 8.94 -0.40 3.38
N MET A 160 8.14 -0.70 2.35
CA MET A 160 7.05 0.16 1.87
C MET A 160 5.95 0.48 2.87
N ASN A 161 5.91 -0.19 4.01
CA ASN A 161 5.02 0.17 5.11
C ASN A 161 5.71 1.12 6.10
N HIS A 162 6.86 1.68 5.70
CA HIS A 162 7.77 2.44 6.54
C HIS A 162 8.11 1.67 7.83
N ALA A 163 8.27 0.36 7.71
CA ALA A 163 8.44 -0.56 8.81
C ALA A 163 9.71 -1.38 8.66
N HIS A 164 10.27 -1.78 9.79
CA HIS A 164 11.41 -2.69 9.78
C HIS A 164 11.35 -3.67 10.95
N VAL A 165 12.29 -4.61 10.96
CA VAL A 165 12.34 -5.69 11.95
C VAL A 165 13.40 -5.41 13.00
N GLN A 166 13.03 -5.49 14.28
CA GLN A 166 13.98 -5.39 15.40
C GLN A 166 14.80 -6.68 15.56
N PRO A 167 15.93 -6.66 16.30
CA PRO A 167 16.69 -7.87 16.60
C PRO A 167 15.91 -8.96 17.34
N THR A 168 14.77 -8.62 17.96
CA THR A 168 13.83 -9.56 18.59
C THR A 168 12.92 -10.27 17.59
N GLY A 169 12.90 -9.83 16.33
CA GLY A 169 11.99 -10.25 15.28
C GLY A 169 10.68 -9.46 15.22
N GLU A 170 10.52 -8.43 16.05
CA GLU A 170 9.34 -7.54 16.03
C GLU A 170 9.36 -6.64 14.78
N TYR A 171 8.39 -6.86 13.89
CA TYR A 171 8.06 -5.94 12.80
C TYR A 171 7.23 -4.78 13.37
N HIS A 172 7.54 -3.53 13.01
CA HIS A 172 6.85 -2.34 13.53
C HIS A 172 6.94 -1.17 12.54
N TYR A 173 5.92 -0.31 12.54
CA TYR A 173 5.84 0.85 11.66
C TYR A 173 6.47 2.10 12.28
N HIS A 174 7.27 2.81 11.49
CA HIS A 174 7.71 4.17 11.78
C HIS A 174 6.80 5.24 11.18
N GLY A 175 6.04 4.88 10.13
CA GLY A 175 5.22 5.82 9.36
C GLY A 175 4.01 5.15 8.73
N MET A 176 3.68 5.55 7.51
CA MET A 176 2.47 5.13 6.80
C MET A 176 2.49 3.62 6.50
N PRO A 177 1.54 2.83 7.04
CA PRO A 177 1.47 1.40 6.77
C PRO A 177 0.72 1.15 5.44
N GLU A 178 1.35 1.45 4.31
CA GLU A 178 0.71 1.48 2.98
C GLU A 178 -0.09 0.21 2.67
N LEU A 179 0.49 -0.96 2.90
CA LEU A 179 -0.13 -2.24 2.55
C LEU A 179 -1.17 -2.69 3.59
N LEU A 180 -1.14 -2.14 4.80
CA LEU A 180 -2.27 -2.27 5.74
C LEU A 180 -3.47 -1.45 5.27
N ILE A 181 -3.25 -0.22 4.79
CA ILE A 181 -4.31 0.64 4.25
C ILE A 181 -4.95 -0.02 3.03
N ASP A 182 -4.12 -0.56 2.13
CA ASP A 182 -4.57 -1.37 1.00
C ASP A 182 -5.36 -2.60 1.44
N PHE A 183 -4.90 -3.31 2.47
CA PHE A 183 -5.59 -4.49 3.02
C PHE A 183 -6.98 -4.12 3.56
N LEU A 184 -7.12 -2.94 4.18
CA LEU A 184 -8.39 -2.43 4.66
C LEU A 184 -9.33 -1.99 3.53
N GLY A 185 -8.80 -1.75 2.34
CA GLY A 185 -9.57 -1.46 1.13
C GLY A 185 -10.06 -0.01 1.03
N GLU A 186 -9.38 0.93 1.68
CA GLU A 186 -9.77 2.35 1.76
C GLU A 186 -8.68 3.30 1.26
N ASN A 187 -8.26 3.16 0.00
CA ASN A 187 -7.13 3.93 -0.55
C ASN A 187 -7.41 5.42 -0.81
N GLN A 188 -8.67 5.83 -0.68
CA GLN A 188 -9.14 7.20 -0.95
C GLN A 188 -10.10 7.73 0.14
N GLY A 189 -10.26 7.00 1.26
CA GLY A 189 -11.15 7.32 2.37
C GLY A 189 -10.40 7.70 3.65
N MET A 190 -11.14 8.10 4.69
CA MET A 190 -10.57 8.18 6.04
C MET A 190 -10.44 6.79 6.63
N THR A 191 -9.23 6.23 6.63
CA THR A 191 -8.98 4.86 7.05
C THR A 191 -8.55 4.78 8.50
N LEU A 192 -9.36 4.14 9.36
CA LEU A 192 -8.99 3.83 10.74
C LEU A 192 -7.99 2.66 10.76
N VAL A 193 -6.73 2.95 11.10
CA VAL A 193 -5.63 1.96 11.05
C VAL A 193 -5.24 1.42 12.42
N GLY A 194 -5.69 2.02 13.52
CA GLY A 194 -5.34 1.55 14.86
C GLY A 194 -5.87 2.41 16.00
N TRP A 195 -5.34 2.15 17.19
CA TRP A 195 -5.67 2.83 18.43
C TRP A 195 -4.39 3.29 19.14
N ALA A 196 -4.38 4.54 19.57
CA ALA A 196 -3.33 5.09 20.40
C ALA A 196 -3.44 4.60 21.84
N SER A 197 -2.33 4.62 22.56
CA SER A 197 -2.25 4.07 23.92
C SER A 197 -3.10 4.84 24.95
N ASP A 198 -3.55 6.05 24.61
CA ASP A 198 -4.49 6.87 25.39
C ASP A 198 -5.97 6.64 25.00
N GLY A 199 -6.25 5.67 24.11
CA GLY A 199 -7.60 5.27 23.70
C GLY A 199 -8.16 6.02 22.48
N PHE A 200 -7.51 7.08 22.00
CA PHE A 200 -7.96 7.79 20.81
C PHE A 200 -7.67 7.01 19.51
N PRO A 201 -8.51 7.16 18.47
CA PRO A 201 -8.31 6.49 17.19
C PRO A 201 -7.13 7.06 16.39
N VAL A 202 -6.55 6.21 15.54
CA VAL A 202 -5.47 6.54 14.62
C VAL A 202 -5.93 6.37 13.17
N TYR A 203 -5.93 7.46 12.41
CA TYR A 203 -6.28 7.45 10.99
C TYR A 203 -5.04 7.60 10.10
N ALA A 204 -5.11 7.07 8.88
CA ALA A 204 -4.05 7.23 7.90
C ALA A 204 -4.40 8.26 6.83
N ARG A 205 -3.45 9.16 6.55
CA ARG A 205 -3.35 10.08 5.40
C ARG A 205 -4.45 11.13 5.28
N TYR A 206 -5.71 10.73 5.22
CA TYR A 206 -6.81 11.59 4.80
C TYR A 206 -7.68 12.08 5.95
N GLY A 207 -8.25 13.25 5.75
CA GLY A 207 -9.33 13.77 6.58
C GLY A 207 -10.15 14.83 5.85
N TYR A 208 -11.30 15.15 6.41
CA TYR A 208 -12.19 16.19 5.87
C TYR A 208 -11.54 17.58 5.88
N THR A 209 -11.76 18.34 4.80
CA THR A 209 -11.27 19.73 4.66
C THR A 209 -11.91 20.64 5.71
N ASP A 210 -13.22 20.48 5.95
CA ASP A 210 -13.86 21.04 7.14
C ASP A 210 -13.97 19.93 8.19
N PRO A 211 -13.21 20.00 9.30
CA PRO A 211 -13.23 18.97 10.33
C PRO A 211 -14.59 18.81 11.01
N ASN A 212 -15.56 19.70 10.81
CA ASN A 212 -16.90 19.60 11.37
C ASN A 212 -17.96 19.11 10.36
N ASP A 213 -17.58 18.83 9.11
CA ASP A 213 -18.50 18.45 8.04
C ASP A 213 -18.01 17.20 7.28
N SER A 214 -18.68 16.07 7.54
CA SER A 214 -18.37 14.78 6.91
C SER A 214 -18.78 14.70 5.44
N THR A 215 -19.41 15.76 4.92
CA THR A 215 -19.72 15.91 3.48
C THR A 215 -18.71 16.77 2.75
N SER A 216 -17.74 17.35 3.46
CA SER A 216 -16.66 18.13 2.84
C SER A 216 -15.66 17.22 2.11
N GLU A 217 -14.84 17.81 1.25
CA GLU A 217 -13.82 17.09 0.48
C GLU A 217 -12.77 16.46 1.39
N LEU A 218 -12.30 15.27 1.05
CA LEU A 218 -11.15 14.64 1.71
C LEU A 218 -9.84 15.20 1.16
N ILE A 219 -8.93 15.56 2.05
CA ILE A 219 -7.58 16.05 1.73
C ILE A 219 -6.54 15.22 2.47
N SER A 220 -5.34 15.10 1.90
CA SER A 220 -4.19 14.54 2.63
C SER A 220 -3.78 15.54 3.71
N LEU A 221 -3.89 15.13 4.98
CA LEU A 221 -3.67 16.01 6.12
C LEU A 221 -2.20 16.35 6.25
N GLN A 222 -1.93 17.65 6.33
CA GLN A 222 -0.58 18.17 6.42
C GLN A 222 -0.18 18.38 7.90
N PRO A 223 0.97 17.84 8.35
CA PRO A 223 1.52 18.19 9.66
C PRO A 223 1.81 19.69 9.78
N SER A 224 1.72 20.23 10.99
CA SER A 224 2.14 21.61 11.29
C SER A 224 3.63 21.72 11.63
N TYR A 225 4.46 20.85 11.04
CA TYR A 225 5.92 20.86 11.22
C TYR A 225 6.60 21.30 9.93
N ARG A 226 7.77 21.93 10.08
CA ARG A 226 8.67 22.21 8.96
C ARG A 226 10.12 22.10 9.38
N LEU A 227 11.00 21.93 8.40
CA LEU A 227 12.43 22.08 8.61
C LEU A 227 12.77 23.51 9.03
N LYS A 228 13.63 23.62 10.05
CA LYS A 228 14.21 24.91 10.44
C LYS A 228 15.05 25.48 9.30
N SER A 229 15.02 26.80 9.14
CA SER A 229 15.80 27.49 8.10
C SER A 229 17.30 27.54 8.40
N GLU A 230 17.68 27.43 9.68
CA GLU A 230 19.06 27.45 10.16
C GLU A 230 19.28 26.26 11.11
N PRO A 231 20.44 25.59 11.04
CA PRO A 231 20.75 24.49 11.95
C PRO A 231 20.95 24.99 13.39
N ASP A 232 20.53 24.17 14.34
CA ASP A 232 20.74 24.43 15.77
C ASP A 232 22.25 24.40 16.12
N PRO A 233 22.70 25.14 17.15
CA PRO A 233 24.09 25.12 17.58
C PRO A 233 24.58 23.70 17.91
N ASN A 234 25.79 23.38 17.47
CA ASN A 234 26.43 22.07 17.62
C ASN A 234 25.75 20.90 16.88
N ARG A 235 24.81 21.18 15.98
CA ARG A 235 24.29 20.17 15.06
C ARG A 235 25.44 19.55 14.24
N PRO A 236 25.61 18.23 14.24
CA PRO A 236 26.62 17.60 13.39
C PRO A 236 26.20 17.68 11.93
N GLU A 237 27.05 18.26 11.09
CA GLU A 237 26.83 18.38 9.64
C GLU A 237 27.49 17.26 8.84
N THR A 238 28.33 16.45 9.49
CA THR A 238 29.10 15.39 8.84
C THR A 238 29.11 14.18 9.74
N LEU A 239 28.71 13.03 9.18
CA LEU A 239 28.87 11.74 9.82
C LEU A 239 30.37 11.46 9.89
N THR A 240 30.90 11.11 11.04
CA THR A 240 32.33 10.81 11.23
C THR A 240 32.56 9.36 11.62
N SER A 241 31.57 8.76 12.29
CA SER A 241 31.55 7.35 12.68
C SER A 241 30.10 6.86 12.75
N LEU A 242 29.85 5.62 12.32
CA LEU A 242 28.54 4.97 12.43
C LEU A 242 28.67 3.61 13.11
N ALA A 243 27.87 3.38 14.15
CA ALA A 243 27.71 2.10 14.82
C ALA A 243 26.24 1.66 14.83
N GLY A 244 25.95 0.48 15.38
CA GLY A 244 24.55 0.11 15.69
C GLY A 244 23.69 -0.45 14.55
N GLY A 245 24.15 -0.45 13.29
CA GLY A 245 23.40 -1.03 12.15
C GLY A 245 24.21 -1.94 11.23
N PRO A 246 23.66 -2.40 10.10
CA PRO A 246 24.38 -3.23 9.12
C PRO A 246 25.74 -2.62 8.72
N GLY A 247 26.79 -3.45 8.67
CA GLY A 247 28.16 -2.99 8.36
C GLY A 247 28.97 -2.43 9.54
N GLN A 248 28.61 -2.73 10.81
CA GLN A 248 29.33 -2.23 11.99
C GLN A 248 30.85 -2.48 11.97
N GLY A 249 31.60 -1.49 12.42
CA GLY A 249 33.06 -1.56 12.58
C GLY A 249 33.87 -0.97 11.42
N GLY A 250 33.19 -0.41 10.40
CA GLY A 250 33.83 0.41 9.36
C GLY A 250 34.12 1.82 9.88
N THR A 251 35.40 2.17 10.06
CA THR A 251 35.77 3.58 10.17
C THR A 251 35.59 4.27 8.82
N THR A 252 35.02 5.48 8.89
CA THR A 252 34.87 6.53 7.87
C THR A 252 33.68 6.39 6.90
N PRO A 253 32.75 7.36 6.96
CA PRO A 253 32.69 8.25 5.80
C PRO A 253 32.38 9.70 6.19
N ASN A 254 33.18 10.67 5.71
CA ASN A 254 32.89 12.11 5.74
C ASN A 254 31.65 12.44 4.90
N THR A 255 30.49 11.92 5.28
CA THR A 255 29.23 12.04 4.57
C THR A 255 28.47 13.23 5.16
N PRO A 256 28.03 14.20 4.33
CA PRO A 256 27.17 15.27 4.80
C PRO A 256 25.88 14.73 5.41
N ILE A 257 25.47 15.27 6.55
CA ILE A 257 24.18 14.99 7.18
C ILE A 257 23.24 16.14 6.83
N PRO A 258 22.30 15.98 5.87
CA PRO A 258 21.38 17.03 5.46
C PRO A 258 20.41 17.37 6.60
N MET A 259 19.83 18.57 6.57
CA MET A 259 18.69 18.92 7.43
C MET A 259 17.53 17.94 7.20
N GLY A 260 16.86 17.56 8.28
CA GLY A 260 15.79 16.57 8.28
C GLY A 260 16.24 15.18 8.73
N ALA A 261 17.54 14.99 8.95
CA ALA A 261 18.09 13.76 9.48
C ALA A 261 17.81 13.55 10.98
N PHE A 262 17.51 14.63 11.69
CA PHE A 262 17.24 14.59 13.13
C PHE A 262 15.88 15.15 13.49
N THR A 263 15.24 14.61 14.53
CA THR A 263 13.99 15.17 15.09
C THR A 263 14.14 16.67 15.38
N GLN A 264 15.31 17.07 15.88
CA GLN A 264 15.62 18.45 16.25
C GLN A 264 15.74 19.41 15.06
N ASP A 265 15.81 18.90 13.84
CA ASP A 265 15.86 19.72 12.62
C ASP A 265 14.50 20.33 12.28
N PHE A 266 13.43 19.83 12.91
CA PHE A 266 12.07 20.29 12.68
C PHE A 266 11.60 21.22 13.80
N GLU A 267 10.69 22.12 13.44
CA GLU A 267 9.97 22.98 14.38
C GLU A 267 8.47 22.90 14.13
N TYR A 268 7.68 22.87 15.21
CA TYR A 268 6.23 23.02 15.14
C TYR A 268 5.88 24.49 14.89
N VAL A 269 4.93 24.72 13.99
CA VAL A 269 4.40 26.04 13.65
C VAL A 269 2.88 25.95 13.64
N GLU A 270 2.26 26.49 14.69
CA GLU A 270 0.80 26.50 14.83
C GLU A 270 0.10 27.04 13.58
N GLY A 271 -0.83 26.25 13.03
CA GLY A 271 -1.63 26.60 11.86
C GLY A 271 -0.89 26.56 10.52
N LEU A 272 0.31 25.97 10.47
CA LEU A 272 1.01 25.73 9.21
C LEU A 272 0.32 24.65 8.36
N GLY A 273 -0.08 23.55 9.00
CA GLY A 273 -0.83 22.45 8.40
C GLY A 273 -2.20 22.30 9.04
N ASP A 274 -2.77 21.10 8.91
CA ASP A 274 -4.10 20.73 9.40
C ASP A 274 -4.08 20.13 10.81
N LEU A 275 -2.90 19.72 11.28
CA LEU A 275 -2.68 18.93 12.49
C LEU A 275 -1.97 19.74 13.58
N ASP A 276 -2.19 19.37 14.83
CA ASP A 276 -1.53 19.95 15.99
C ASP A 276 -0.13 19.34 16.24
N GLU A 277 0.51 19.73 17.35
CA GLU A 277 1.87 19.28 17.67
C GLU A 277 2.00 17.78 17.98
N CYS A 278 0.90 17.09 18.30
CA CYS A 278 0.89 15.63 18.40
C CYS A 278 0.41 14.97 17.10
N ASN A 279 0.50 15.67 15.98
CA ASN A 279 0.08 15.18 14.67
C ASN A 279 -1.38 14.67 14.66
N GLY A 280 -2.26 15.31 15.44
CA GLY A 280 -3.68 14.97 15.49
C GLY A 280 -4.57 16.21 15.35
N ARG A 281 -5.88 15.99 15.33
CA ARG A 281 -6.87 17.07 15.36
C ARG A 281 -8.21 16.57 15.86
N PHE A 282 -9.08 17.50 16.25
CA PHE A 282 -10.50 17.22 16.46
C PHE A 282 -11.25 17.28 15.12
N GLY A 283 -12.08 16.28 14.83
CA GLY A 283 -12.99 16.33 13.70
C GLY A 283 -13.89 15.11 13.58
N VAL A 284 -14.88 15.23 12.70
CA VAL A 284 -15.78 14.13 12.32
C VAL A 284 -15.02 13.07 11.52
N THR A 285 -15.40 11.81 11.71
CA THR A 285 -14.88 10.66 10.98
C THR A 285 -16.04 9.71 10.65
N PRO A 286 -15.84 8.66 9.80
CA PRO A 286 -16.88 7.68 9.50
C PRO A 286 -17.47 7.02 10.76
N GLU A 287 -16.63 6.67 11.73
CA GLU A 287 -17.00 6.04 12.99
C GLU A 287 -17.52 7.06 14.03
N PHE A 288 -17.06 8.31 13.95
CA PHE A 288 -17.36 9.38 14.92
C PHE A 288 -18.01 10.60 14.25
N PRO A 289 -19.30 10.50 13.86
CA PRO A 289 -19.98 11.58 13.12
C PRO A 289 -20.24 12.85 13.96
N ASN A 290 -20.12 12.76 15.29
CA ASN A 290 -20.20 13.93 16.18
C ASN A 290 -18.83 14.56 16.47
N GLY A 291 -17.76 14.02 15.88
CA GLY A 291 -16.39 14.44 16.11
C GLY A 291 -15.72 13.73 17.27
N ILE A 292 -14.43 13.46 17.10
CA ILE A 292 -13.52 12.97 18.14
C ILE A 292 -12.13 13.59 17.89
N TYR A 293 -11.29 13.64 18.92
CA TYR A 293 -9.86 13.85 18.68
C TYR A 293 -9.25 12.56 18.11
N TYR A 294 -8.41 12.68 17.10
CA TYR A 294 -7.71 11.54 16.50
C TYR A 294 -6.30 11.91 16.09
N TYR A 295 -5.41 10.93 16.10
CA TYR A 295 -4.06 11.05 15.55
C TYR A 295 -4.05 10.69 14.07
N SER A 296 -3.17 11.31 13.32
CA SER A 296 -2.96 10.99 11.90
C SER A 296 -1.57 10.42 11.69
N VAL A 297 -1.50 9.33 10.92
CA VAL A 297 -0.29 8.93 10.21
C VAL A 297 -0.23 9.76 8.92
N THR A 298 0.92 10.35 8.61
CA THR A 298 1.10 11.34 7.52
C THR A 298 2.29 11.01 6.64
N ASP A 299 2.28 11.52 5.41
CA ASP A 299 3.38 11.32 4.44
C ASP A 299 4.62 12.19 4.77
N ASP A 300 4.45 13.20 5.61
CA ASP A 300 5.51 14.13 6.05
C ASP A 300 5.78 14.01 7.56
N PHE A 301 6.96 14.50 7.99
CA PHE A 301 7.37 14.56 9.40
C PHE A 301 6.27 15.20 10.27
N PRO A 302 5.90 14.59 11.42
CA PRO A 302 6.64 13.54 12.14
C PRO A 302 6.34 12.10 11.69
N TYR A 303 5.63 11.92 10.56
CA TYR A 303 5.11 10.66 9.98
C TYR A 303 4.04 9.99 10.85
N PHE A 304 4.23 10.00 12.15
CA PHE A 304 3.24 9.67 13.15
C PHE A 304 3.52 10.41 14.47
N THR A 305 2.56 10.41 15.38
CA THR A 305 2.64 11.17 16.62
C THR A 305 3.87 10.83 17.47
N ARG A 306 4.39 11.81 18.22
CA ARG A 306 5.45 11.66 19.24
C ARG A 306 4.95 11.98 20.64
N CYS A 307 3.66 12.28 20.80
CA CYS A 307 3.03 12.60 22.07
C CYS A 307 1.56 12.17 22.12
N LEU A 308 1.05 11.99 23.33
CA LEU A 308 -0.35 11.66 23.57
C LEU A 308 -1.05 12.80 24.32
N LYS A 309 -2.24 13.18 23.87
CA LYS A 309 -3.11 14.21 24.46
C LYS A 309 -3.99 13.65 25.56
N GLY A 310 -4.25 12.34 25.55
CA GLY A 310 -5.09 11.68 26.53
C GLY A 310 -4.35 11.11 27.73
N GLU A 311 -5.11 10.60 28.70
CA GLU A 311 -4.55 9.91 29.85
C GLU A 311 -4.05 8.52 29.44
N PHE A 312 -2.80 8.22 29.76
CA PHE A 312 -2.21 6.90 29.54
C PHE A 312 -1.35 6.54 30.76
N ASP A 313 -1.34 5.26 31.12
CA ASP A 313 -0.63 4.82 32.32
C ASP A 313 0.88 4.75 32.04
N THR A 314 1.60 5.81 32.41
CA THR A 314 3.08 5.85 32.35
C THR A 314 3.74 4.78 33.25
N ALA A 315 2.98 4.12 34.14
CA ALA A 315 3.51 3.16 35.11
C ALA A 315 3.50 1.69 34.66
N GLY A 316 3.00 1.37 33.46
CA GLY A 316 3.02 0.01 32.89
C GLY A 316 4.26 -0.31 32.03
N GLY A 317 5.06 0.70 31.67
CA GLY A 317 6.26 0.58 30.82
C GLY A 317 7.44 -0.12 31.52
N GLY A 318 7.32 -1.43 31.71
CA GLY A 318 8.46 -2.30 31.98
C GLY A 318 9.34 -2.39 30.72
N GLY A 319 10.55 -1.84 30.81
CA GLY A 319 11.50 -1.69 29.71
C GLY A 319 11.85 -2.96 28.93
N GLY A 320 12.42 -2.74 27.75
CA GLY A 320 12.77 -3.77 26.78
C GLY A 320 13.73 -4.85 27.26
N GLY A 321 13.83 -5.89 26.43
CA GLY A 321 14.77 -6.99 26.58
C GLY A 321 14.05 -8.32 26.78
N GLY A 322 14.25 -9.24 25.84
CA GLY A 322 13.52 -10.50 25.77
C GLY A 322 13.55 -11.37 27.03
N GLY A 323 12.53 -12.21 27.15
CA GLY A 323 12.43 -13.22 28.18
C GLY A 323 11.09 -13.94 28.11
N GLY A 324 11.10 -15.15 27.54
CA GLY A 324 9.93 -16.01 27.49
C GLY A 324 9.34 -16.25 28.88
N GLY A 325 8.06 -15.92 29.03
CA GLY A 325 7.18 -16.43 30.06
C GLY A 325 6.28 -17.50 29.46
N VAL A 326 6.19 -18.65 30.11
CA VAL A 326 5.31 -19.76 29.72
C VAL A 326 3.86 -19.32 29.90
N VAL A 327 3.03 -19.53 28.87
CA VAL A 327 1.59 -19.25 28.86
C VAL A 327 0.89 -20.07 29.95
N ASP A 328 0.16 -19.41 30.84
CA ASP A 328 -0.77 -20.07 31.76
C ASP A 328 -2.15 -20.16 31.08
N CYS A 329 -2.63 -21.38 30.87
CA CYS A 329 -3.89 -21.65 30.15
C CYS A 329 -5.14 -21.30 30.97
N GLU A 330 -5.00 -20.88 32.23
CA GLU A 330 -6.12 -20.55 33.12
C GLU A 330 -6.66 -19.11 32.91
N ASP A 331 -5.98 -18.28 32.12
CA ASP A 331 -6.38 -16.86 31.89
C ASP A 331 -7.25 -16.65 30.64
N VAL A 332 -7.67 -17.72 29.95
CA VAL A 332 -8.60 -17.63 28.80
C VAL A 332 -10.05 -17.69 29.30
N PRO A 333 -10.88 -16.64 29.08
CA PRO A 333 -12.28 -16.63 29.52
C PRO A 333 -13.12 -17.74 28.89
N VAL A 334 -14.04 -18.28 29.69
CA VAL A 334 -14.85 -19.45 29.34
C VAL A 334 -15.84 -19.12 28.22
N GLY A 335 -15.64 -19.69 27.03
CA GLY A 335 -16.56 -19.51 25.90
C GLY A 335 -16.01 -19.77 24.50
N LEU A 336 -14.69 -19.92 24.33
CA LEU A 336 -14.08 -20.32 23.06
C LEU A 336 -13.96 -21.86 22.96
N PRO A 337 -14.12 -22.45 21.76
CA PRO A 337 -14.13 -23.90 21.61
C PRO A 337 -12.73 -24.48 21.77
N CYS A 338 -12.53 -25.29 22.81
CA CYS A 338 -11.47 -26.30 22.80
C CYS A 338 -11.79 -27.33 21.72
N CYS A 339 -10.97 -27.42 20.67
CA CYS A 339 -11.03 -28.57 19.76
C CYS A 339 -10.13 -29.70 20.28
N GLY A 340 -10.75 -30.65 20.98
CA GLY A 340 -10.81 -32.00 20.43
C GLY A 340 -9.70 -33.03 20.66
N ASP A 341 -8.54 -32.76 21.29
CA ASP A 341 -7.67 -33.86 21.78
C ASP A 341 -6.72 -33.52 22.95
N GLY A 342 -6.69 -32.26 23.40
CA GLY A 342 -5.90 -31.84 24.56
C GLY A 342 -4.43 -31.54 24.28
N VAL A 343 -4.03 -31.28 23.02
CA VAL A 343 -2.70 -30.76 22.69
C VAL A 343 -2.83 -29.58 21.70
N CYS A 344 -2.17 -28.44 22.00
CA CYS A 344 -2.13 -27.28 21.10
C CYS A 344 -1.11 -27.47 19.95
N GLY A 345 -1.48 -27.10 18.71
CA GLY A 345 -0.57 -26.90 17.57
C GLY A 345 -0.38 -28.08 16.59
N GLY A 346 -1.43 -28.78 16.17
CA GLY A 346 -1.37 -29.82 15.11
C GLY A 346 -2.22 -29.50 13.86
N PRO A 347 -1.97 -30.13 12.69
CA PRO A 347 -2.63 -29.78 11.43
C PRO A 347 -4.00 -30.46 11.22
N GLU A 348 -4.85 -29.80 10.42
CA GLU A 348 -6.24 -30.19 10.15
C GLU A 348 -6.42 -31.42 9.25
N THR A 349 -7.54 -32.15 9.42
CA THR A 349 -7.94 -33.30 8.57
C THR A 349 -9.42 -33.23 8.15
N GLU A 350 -9.80 -34.04 7.16
CA GLU A 350 -11.10 -33.98 6.43
C GLU A 350 -12.38 -34.12 7.30
N ASP A 351 -12.25 -34.46 8.58
CA ASP A 351 -13.39 -34.68 9.48
C ASP A 351 -13.87 -33.41 10.22
N ASN A 352 -13.24 -32.24 10.04
CA ASN A 352 -13.53 -31.03 10.82
C ASN A 352 -14.32 -29.90 10.10
N CYS A 353 -14.79 -30.08 8.86
CA CYS A 353 -15.44 -29.00 8.09
C CYS A 353 -16.96 -29.19 7.88
N PRO A 354 -17.83 -28.33 8.44
CA PRO A 354 -19.24 -28.26 8.05
C PRO A 354 -19.48 -27.25 6.91
N ILE A 355 -20.23 -27.71 5.91
CA ILE A 355 -20.84 -26.95 4.82
C ILE A 355 -21.99 -26.09 5.36
N ASP A 356 -21.96 -24.77 5.11
CA ASP A 356 -23.17 -24.00 4.77
C ASP A 356 -22.83 -22.67 4.06
N CYS A 357 -23.57 -22.45 2.97
CA CYS A 357 -23.28 -21.54 1.88
C CYS A 357 -23.62 -20.07 2.17
N ALA A 358 -22.63 -19.19 2.00
CA ALA A 358 -22.87 -17.81 1.59
C ALA A 358 -23.36 -17.80 0.13
N THR A 359 -24.40 -17.01 -0.16
CA THR A 359 -24.77 -16.66 -1.55
C THR A 359 -23.52 -16.13 -2.25
N SER A 360 -23.07 -16.83 -3.29
CA SER A 360 -21.77 -16.60 -3.93
C SER A 360 -21.63 -15.17 -4.45
N ILE A 361 -20.96 -14.32 -3.67
CA ILE A 361 -20.25 -13.17 -4.20
C ILE A 361 -19.09 -13.75 -5.00
N VAL A 362 -19.14 -13.60 -6.32
CA VAL A 362 -18.09 -14.07 -7.22
C VAL A 362 -17.28 -12.84 -7.61
N PRO A 363 -16.07 -12.61 -7.04
CA PRO A 363 -15.24 -11.51 -7.44
C PRO A 363 -14.79 -11.67 -8.90
N PRO A 364 -14.33 -10.59 -9.55
CA PRO A 364 -13.69 -10.71 -10.86
C PRO A 364 -12.48 -11.65 -10.82
N GLU A 365 -12.17 -12.27 -11.95
CA GLU A 365 -11.09 -13.23 -12.14
C GLU A 365 -10.05 -12.67 -13.13
N LEU A 366 -8.77 -12.86 -12.82
CA LEU A 366 -7.66 -12.59 -13.73
C LEU A 366 -7.39 -13.83 -14.60
N ASN A 367 -7.75 -13.74 -15.87
CA ASN A 367 -7.63 -14.81 -16.86
C ASN A 367 -6.27 -14.85 -17.54
N SER A 368 -5.66 -13.69 -17.78
CA SER A 368 -4.31 -13.59 -18.35
C SER A 368 -3.57 -12.35 -17.87
N PHE A 369 -2.26 -12.48 -17.68
CA PHE A 369 -1.36 -11.39 -17.35
C PHE A 369 -0.02 -11.56 -18.06
N SER A 370 0.53 -10.49 -18.64
CA SER A 370 1.89 -10.49 -19.18
C SER A 370 2.53 -9.11 -19.15
N LEU A 371 3.85 -9.05 -19.00
CA LEU A 371 4.67 -7.85 -19.15
C LEU A 371 5.51 -7.94 -20.43
N SER A 372 5.87 -6.80 -21.00
CA SER A 372 6.68 -6.75 -22.23
C SER A 372 8.18 -6.92 -21.99
N ALA A 373 8.62 -6.86 -20.73
CA ALA A 373 10.01 -6.95 -20.35
C ALA A 373 10.15 -7.58 -18.96
N ASP A 374 11.13 -8.47 -18.82
CA ASP A 374 11.51 -9.08 -17.54
C ASP A 374 12.52 -8.21 -16.78
N SER A 375 13.24 -7.35 -17.50
CA SER A 375 14.17 -6.40 -16.93
C SER A 375 14.23 -5.08 -17.71
N VAL A 376 14.59 -4.00 -17.00
CA VAL A 376 14.78 -2.66 -17.54
C VAL A 376 16.06 -2.03 -17.03
N ASN A 377 16.62 -1.09 -17.82
CA ASN A 377 17.74 -0.25 -17.40
C ASN A 377 17.26 1.20 -17.37
N THR A 378 17.38 1.85 -16.21
CA THR A 378 16.94 3.22 -15.95
C THR A 378 18.11 4.19 -15.73
N SER A 379 19.36 3.74 -15.85
CA SER A 379 20.58 4.49 -15.52
C SER A 379 20.74 5.84 -16.24
N LEU A 380 20.24 5.95 -17.47
CA LEU A 380 20.38 7.15 -18.31
C LEU A 380 19.03 7.73 -18.77
N ASN A 381 17.99 6.90 -18.89
CA ASN A 381 16.68 7.29 -19.42
C ASN A 381 15.58 6.50 -18.69
N ALA A 382 14.36 7.02 -18.72
CA ALA A 382 13.18 6.30 -18.25
C ALA A 382 12.92 5.05 -19.13
N ALA A 383 12.39 3.98 -18.53
CA ALA A 383 12.01 2.76 -19.20
C ALA A 383 10.49 2.54 -19.16
N ILE A 384 9.95 1.87 -20.16
CA ILE A 384 8.52 1.58 -20.27
C ILE A 384 8.33 0.07 -20.31
N VAL A 385 7.45 -0.46 -19.46
CA VAL A 385 7.02 -1.87 -19.46
C VAL A 385 5.54 -1.93 -19.78
N ILE A 386 5.18 -2.47 -20.93
CA ILE A 386 3.79 -2.65 -21.34
C ILE A 386 3.24 -3.88 -20.63
N TYR A 387 2.06 -3.77 -20.03
CA TYR A 387 1.34 -4.89 -19.45
C TYR A 387 0.09 -5.22 -20.26
N ASN A 388 -0.36 -6.47 -20.19
CA ASN A 388 -1.66 -6.91 -20.70
C ASN A 388 -2.42 -7.62 -19.59
N ILE A 389 -3.68 -7.22 -19.37
CA ILE A 389 -4.60 -7.86 -18.43
C ILE A 389 -5.79 -8.39 -19.20
N GLY A 390 -6.06 -9.69 -19.05
CA GLY A 390 -7.34 -10.30 -19.38
C GLY A 390 -8.11 -10.60 -18.10
N ALA A 391 -9.30 -10.03 -17.95
CA ALA A 391 -10.14 -10.22 -16.76
C ALA A 391 -11.57 -10.59 -17.15
N SER A 392 -12.28 -11.29 -16.27
CA SER A 392 -13.72 -11.57 -16.39
C SER A 392 -14.45 -11.40 -15.05
N SER A 393 -15.76 -11.22 -15.10
CA SER A 393 -16.65 -11.28 -13.94
C SER A 393 -17.90 -12.09 -14.31
N TYR A 394 -18.40 -12.85 -13.34
CA TYR A 394 -19.48 -13.82 -13.57
C TYR A 394 -20.87 -13.17 -13.54
N ASN A 395 -21.10 -12.21 -12.65
CA ASN A 395 -22.43 -11.65 -12.36
C ASN A 395 -22.51 -10.12 -12.47
N ALA A 396 -21.40 -9.45 -12.79
CA ALA A 396 -21.30 -8.01 -12.91
C ALA A 396 -20.37 -7.63 -14.08
N THR A 397 -20.50 -6.41 -14.57
CA THR A 397 -19.52 -5.87 -15.51
C THR A 397 -18.29 -5.39 -14.76
N LEU A 398 -17.12 -5.54 -15.36
CA LEU A 398 -15.87 -5.00 -14.80
C LEU A 398 -15.95 -3.47 -14.73
N SER A 399 -15.42 -2.87 -13.67
CA SER A 399 -15.46 -1.41 -13.45
C SER A 399 -14.07 -0.79 -13.65
N SER A 400 -13.11 -1.20 -12.83
CA SER A 400 -11.75 -0.65 -12.83
C SER A 400 -10.72 -1.74 -12.57
N TYR A 401 -9.48 -1.42 -12.88
CA TYR A 401 -8.33 -2.19 -12.47
C TYR A 401 -7.26 -1.25 -11.93
N SER A 402 -6.43 -1.75 -11.02
CA SER A 402 -5.18 -1.13 -10.64
C SER A 402 -4.06 -2.15 -10.77
N LEU A 403 -2.92 -1.74 -11.32
CA LEU A 403 -1.68 -2.49 -11.17
C LEU A 403 -0.71 -1.65 -10.38
N LYS A 404 -0.01 -2.32 -9.48
CA LYS A 404 1.09 -1.72 -8.72
C LYS A 404 2.36 -2.51 -8.98
N LEU A 405 3.45 -1.80 -9.24
CA LEU A 405 4.81 -2.33 -9.15
C LEU A 405 5.42 -1.78 -7.88
N ILE A 406 5.88 -2.68 -7.01
CA ILE A 406 6.41 -2.35 -5.69
C ILE A 406 7.85 -2.86 -5.62
N LEU A 407 8.81 -1.96 -5.46
CA LEU A 407 10.17 -2.30 -5.06
C LEU A 407 10.24 -2.39 -3.55
N ASN A 408 10.66 -3.54 -3.07
CA ASN A 408 10.98 -3.72 -1.65
C ASN A 408 12.30 -3.01 -1.34
N GLY A 409 12.27 -1.96 -0.50
CA GLY A 409 13.47 -1.30 0.04
C GLY A 409 14.27 -0.46 -0.97
N GLY A 410 13.70 0.66 -1.42
CA GLY A 410 14.35 1.67 -2.25
C GLY A 410 15.34 2.56 -1.47
N PRO A 411 16.06 3.47 -2.17
CA PRO A 411 17.08 4.37 -1.62
C PRO A 411 16.49 5.48 -0.75
N ILE A 412 15.20 5.76 -0.90
CA ILE A 412 14.41 6.47 0.09
C ILE A 412 13.79 5.36 0.94
N ASN A 413 14.20 5.29 2.20
CA ASN A 413 13.62 4.47 3.26
C ASN A 413 12.13 4.18 2.97
N GLY A 414 11.83 2.92 2.63
CA GLY A 414 10.48 2.46 2.38
C GLY A 414 10.09 2.12 0.92
N GLY A 415 11.01 1.68 0.06
CA GLY A 415 10.58 1.14 -1.25
C GLY A 415 10.23 2.20 -2.30
N GLU A 416 10.06 1.78 -3.55
CA GLU A 416 9.49 2.62 -4.62
C GLU A 416 8.20 1.97 -5.14
N ILE A 417 7.18 2.77 -5.44
CA ILE A 417 5.90 2.29 -5.98
C ILE A 417 5.62 3.00 -7.30
N ILE A 418 5.23 2.23 -8.32
CA ILE A 418 4.62 2.74 -9.56
C ILE A 418 3.22 2.13 -9.65
N GLU A 419 2.20 2.97 -9.67
CA GLU A 419 0.81 2.55 -9.78
C GLU A 419 0.17 3.09 -11.06
N GLU A 420 -0.62 2.24 -11.71
CA GLU A 420 -1.44 2.57 -12.87
C GLU A 420 -2.86 2.06 -12.64
N SER A 421 -3.83 2.97 -12.64
CA SER A 421 -5.24 2.63 -12.48
C SER A 421 -6.06 3.18 -13.65
N GLU A 422 -6.85 2.33 -14.30
CA GLU A 422 -7.80 2.78 -15.33
C GLU A 422 -9.15 2.05 -15.23
N LEU A 423 -10.10 2.51 -16.04
CA LEU A 423 -11.42 1.89 -16.15
C LEU A 423 -11.43 0.83 -17.24
N PHE A 424 -12.18 -0.25 -17.02
CA PHE A 424 -12.54 -1.14 -18.11
C PHE A 424 -13.59 -0.47 -19.02
N ASN A 425 -13.65 -0.90 -20.28
CA ASN A 425 -14.72 -0.44 -21.19
C ASN A 425 -16.09 -0.83 -20.61
N GLU A 426 -17.00 0.14 -20.50
CA GLU A 426 -18.32 -0.05 -19.90
C GLU A 426 -19.10 -1.21 -20.53
N GLY A 427 -19.78 -1.99 -19.67
CA GLY A 427 -20.72 -3.03 -20.12
C GLY A 427 -20.09 -4.40 -20.41
N LEU A 428 -18.79 -4.59 -20.15
CA LEU A 428 -18.10 -5.85 -20.43
C LEU A 428 -17.99 -6.76 -19.19
N TYR A 429 -18.35 -8.03 -19.38
CA TYR A 429 -18.14 -9.11 -18.39
C TYR A 429 -16.79 -9.80 -18.58
N GLU A 430 -16.14 -9.63 -19.72
CA GLU A 430 -14.81 -10.15 -20.02
C GLU A 430 -14.13 -9.19 -20.99
N THR A 431 -12.86 -8.87 -20.74
CA THR A 431 -12.09 -7.96 -21.60
C THR A 431 -10.60 -8.23 -21.49
N THR A 432 -9.85 -7.77 -22.50
CA THR A 432 -8.39 -7.70 -22.45
C THR A 432 -7.96 -6.28 -22.76
N ILE A 433 -7.12 -5.74 -21.91
CA ILE A 433 -6.62 -4.37 -21.97
C ILE A 433 -5.09 -4.38 -21.94
N SER A 434 -4.50 -3.29 -22.40
CA SER A 434 -3.06 -3.07 -22.33
C SER A 434 -2.78 -1.67 -21.81
N GLY A 435 -1.87 -1.56 -20.87
CA GLY A 435 -1.33 -0.29 -20.37
C GLY A 435 0.18 -0.37 -20.29
N TYR A 436 0.81 0.56 -19.59
CA TYR A 436 2.25 0.54 -19.39
C TYR A 436 2.64 1.13 -18.04
N PHE A 437 3.73 0.63 -17.47
CA PHE A 437 4.43 1.26 -16.37
C PHE A 437 5.54 2.14 -16.92
N LEU A 438 5.66 3.36 -16.40
CA LEU A 438 6.80 4.24 -16.65
C LEU A 438 7.76 4.17 -15.46
N PHE A 439 8.93 3.59 -15.66
CA PHE A 439 10.04 3.63 -14.71
C PHE A 439 10.87 4.89 -14.99
N PRO A 440 10.90 5.89 -14.09
CA PRO A 440 11.71 7.09 -14.27
C PRO A 440 13.21 6.79 -14.46
N ALA A 441 13.95 7.74 -15.05
CA ALA A 441 15.40 7.63 -15.08
C ALA A 441 15.94 7.67 -13.64
N GLY A 442 16.82 6.74 -13.30
CA GLY A 442 17.36 6.57 -11.95
C GLY A 442 16.49 5.76 -11.00
N SER A 443 15.42 5.08 -11.46
CA SER A 443 14.67 4.14 -10.62
C SER A 443 15.58 3.11 -9.97
N SER A 444 15.15 2.67 -8.82
CA SER A 444 15.95 1.86 -7.92
C SER A 444 16.16 0.44 -8.41
N GLU A 445 17.43 0.00 -8.35
CA GLU A 445 17.85 -1.33 -8.77
C GLU A 445 17.26 -2.39 -7.86
N GLY A 446 16.78 -3.49 -8.44
CA GLY A 446 16.17 -4.57 -7.69
C GLY A 446 14.99 -5.22 -8.39
N GLN A 447 14.32 -6.12 -7.68
CA GLN A 447 13.12 -6.81 -8.16
C GLN A 447 11.88 -6.00 -7.75
N TRP A 448 11.17 -5.49 -8.76
CA TRP A 448 9.90 -4.81 -8.60
C TRP A 448 8.77 -5.81 -8.76
N ASN A 449 8.04 -6.08 -7.70
CA ASN A 449 6.98 -7.07 -7.68
C ASN A 449 5.67 -6.49 -8.20
N VAL A 450 4.93 -7.27 -8.98
CA VAL A 450 3.64 -6.87 -9.58
C VAL A 450 2.49 -7.29 -8.68
N ARG A 451 1.55 -6.37 -8.50
CA ARG A 451 0.22 -6.61 -7.92
C ARG A 451 -0.87 -6.24 -8.90
N VAL A 452 -1.97 -7.00 -8.90
CA VAL A 452 -3.13 -6.73 -9.75
C VAL A 452 -4.39 -6.69 -8.91
N GLU A 453 -5.05 -5.53 -8.89
CA GLU A 453 -6.39 -5.37 -8.33
C GLU A 453 -7.42 -5.23 -9.45
N LEU A 454 -8.52 -5.97 -9.35
CA LEU A 454 -9.65 -5.88 -10.27
C LEU A 454 -10.91 -5.59 -9.49
N ASN A 455 -11.73 -4.66 -9.97
CA ASN A 455 -13.01 -4.28 -9.39
C ASN A 455 -14.14 -4.49 -10.41
N ASP A 456 -15.33 -4.85 -9.92
CA ASP A 456 -16.57 -4.83 -10.71
C ASP A 456 -17.48 -3.65 -10.32
N ILE A 457 -18.59 -3.47 -11.04
CA ILE A 457 -19.56 -2.38 -10.78
C ILE A 457 -20.37 -2.55 -9.48
N ASN A 458 -20.34 -3.75 -8.89
CA ASN A 458 -21.00 -4.07 -7.63
C ASN A 458 -20.01 -3.97 -6.47
N ASP A 459 -18.86 -3.32 -6.68
CA ASP A 459 -17.84 -3.11 -5.67
C ASP A 459 -17.15 -4.39 -5.18
N ASN A 460 -17.29 -5.52 -5.90
CA ASN A 460 -16.52 -6.72 -5.58
C ASN A 460 -15.11 -6.58 -6.15
N SER A 461 -14.11 -6.92 -5.33
CA SER A 461 -12.70 -6.81 -5.70
C SER A 461 -11.91 -8.09 -5.46
N ILE A 462 -10.97 -8.36 -6.35
CA ILE A 462 -9.86 -9.30 -6.12
C ILE A 462 -8.57 -8.50 -6.11
N ASN A 463 -7.67 -8.86 -5.21
CA ASN A 463 -6.33 -8.29 -5.15
C ASN A 463 -5.33 -9.45 -5.16
N LEU A 464 -4.52 -9.51 -6.20
CA LEU A 464 -3.63 -10.63 -6.49
C LEU A 464 -2.19 -10.20 -6.21
N SER A 465 -1.61 -10.83 -5.21
CA SER A 465 -0.21 -10.68 -4.82
C SER A 465 0.74 -11.25 -5.89
N PRO A 466 2.05 -10.92 -5.82
CA PRO A 466 3.06 -11.59 -6.64
C PRO A 466 3.04 -13.11 -6.49
N SER A 467 2.71 -13.63 -5.29
CA SER A 467 2.56 -15.05 -5.00
C SER A 467 1.33 -15.64 -5.70
N ASP A 468 0.18 -14.96 -5.66
CA ASP A 468 -1.04 -15.39 -6.37
C ASP A 468 -0.81 -15.45 -7.88
N LEU A 469 -0.10 -14.46 -8.43
CA LEU A 469 0.30 -14.42 -9.83
C LEU A 469 1.24 -15.59 -10.16
N ALA A 470 2.24 -15.85 -9.32
CA ALA A 470 3.17 -16.97 -9.50
C ALA A 470 2.47 -18.33 -9.44
N GLN A 471 1.55 -18.54 -8.50
CA GLN A 471 0.73 -19.75 -8.40
C GLN A 471 -0.13 -19.97 -9.67
N LYS A 472 -0.56 -18.87 -10.30
CA LYS A 472 -1.25 -18.86 -11.60
C LYS A 472 -0.31 -18.97 -12.80
N ASN A 473 1.01 -19.10 -12.59
CA ASN A 473 2.07 -19.08 -13.62
C ASN A 473 2.10 -17.80 -14.45
N PHE A 474 1.71 -16.67 -13.87
CA PHE A 474 1.89 -15.35 -14.46
C PHE A 474 3.21 -14.75 -14.03
N GLN A 475 3.74 -13.87 -14.89
CA GLN A 475 4.86 -13.02 -14.52
C GLN A 475 4.45 -12.12 -13.36
N ASN A 476 5.29 -12.03 -12.35
CA ASN A 476 4.97 -11.36 -11.09
C ASN A 476 6.03 -10.35 -10.64
N TYR A 477 7.03 -10.05 -11.50
CA TYR A 477 8.03 -9.01 -11.24
C TYR A 477 8.69 -8.45 -12.52
N VAL A 478 9.36 -7.30 -12.37
CA VAL A 478 10.30 -6.67 -13.31
C VAL A 478 11.62 -6.41 -12.58
N ILE A 479 12.76 -6.72 -13.20
CA ILE A 479 14.08 -6.43 -12.62
C ILE A 479 14.60 -5.09 -13.16
N VAL A 480 14.90 -4.13 -12.29
CA VAL A 480 15.68 -2.96 -12.66
C VAL A 480 17.16 -3.28 -12.45
N ASP A 481 17.93 -3.37 -13.54
CA ASP A 481 19.37 -3.66 -13.52
C ASP A 481 20.11 -2.64 -14.40
N ASN A 482 20.84 -1.73 -13.75
CA ASN A 482 21.57 -0.66 -14.41
C ASN A 482 23.00 -1.05 -14.81
N ALA A 483 23.51 -2.21 -14.37
CA ALA A 483 24.79 -2.75 -14.80
C ALA A 483 24.72 -3.33 -16.24
N LEU A 484 23.50 -3.57 -16.74
CA LEU A 484 23.24 -4.11 -18.06
C LEU A 484 23.39 -3.02 -19.14
N LEU A 485 24.55 -2.92 -19.79
CA LEU A 485 24.77 -2.04 -20.95
C LEU A 485 24.00 -2.54 -22.20
N GLY A 486 22.69 -2.27 -22.25
CA GLY A 486 21.90 -2.23 -23.47
C GLY A 486 20.72 -3.19 -23.55
N ILE A 487 19.52 -2.66 -23.32
CA ILE A 487 18.50 -2.43 -24.36
C ILE A 487 17.79 -1.12 -23.97
N PRO A 488 17.74 -0.07 -24.81
CA PRO A 488 16.87 1.08 -24.54
C PRO A 488 15.42 0.58 -24.51
N GLY A 489 14.72 0.77 -23.39
CA GLY A 489 13.26 0.68 -23.37
C GLY A 489 12.68 1.54 -24.49
N ALA A 490 11.65 1.07 -25.17
CA ALA A 490 11.14 1.71 -26.38
C ALA A 490 10.76 3.17 -26.11
N GLU A 491 11.42 4.11 -26.81
CA GLU A 491 11.08 5.53 -26.81
C GLU A 491 9.61 5.73 -27.21
N LEU A 492 8.94 6.72 -26.62
CA LEU A 492 7.64 7.19 -27.13
C LEU A 492 7.73 7.41 -28.65
N PRO A 493 6.72 6.99 -29.43
CA PRO A 493 6.82 7.08 -30.87
C PRO A 493 6.89 8.54 -31.30
N LEU A 494 7.92 8.91 -32.06
CA LEU A 494 8.12 10.29 -32.52
C LEU A 494 7.18 10.70 -33.68
N TYR A 495 6.42 9.76 -34.23
CA TYR A 495 5.56 9.98 -35.39
C TYR A 495 4.29 9.12 -35.34
N PHE A 496 3.23 9.60 -35.98
CA PHE A 496 2.04 8.80 -36.25
C PHE A 496 2.36 7.71 -37.28
N SER A 497 1.84 6.50 -37.07
CA SER A 497 1.97 5.40 -38.03
C SER A 497 0.83 4.41 -37.89
N LEU A 498 0.54 3.69 -38.97
CA LEU A 498 -0.24 2.46 -39.00
C LEU A 498 0.60 1.38 -39.66
N ASP A 499 0.86 0.31 -38.95
CA ASP A 499 1.64 -0.83 -39.42
C ASP A 499 0.79 -1.76 -40.29
N GLN A 500 1.48 -2.61 -41.03
CA GLN A 500 0.83 -3.70 -41.74
C GLN A 500 0.16 -4.63 -40.73
N ASN A 501 -1.12 -4.93 -40.93
CA ASN A 501 -1.85 -5.86 -40.07
C ASN A 501 -1.16 -7.22 -40.00
N PHE A 502 -1.20 -7.89 -38.84
CA PHE A 502 -0.65 -9.23 -38.67
C PHE A 502 -1.66 -10.16 -37.97
N PRO A 503 -1.90 -11.38 -38.49
CA PRO A 503 -1.37 -11.90 -39.76
C PRO A 503 -1.93 -11.14 -40.98
N ASN A 504 -1.25 -11.20 -42.12
CA ASN A 504 -1.78 -10.78 -43.43
C ASN A 504 -1.17 -11.66 -44.54
N PRO A 505 -1.94 -12.55 -45.20
CA PRO A 505 -3.39 -12.74 -45.05
C PRO A 505 -3.83 -13.24 -43.67
N PHE A 506 -5.07 -12.97 -43.27
CA PHE A 506 -5.64 -13.33 -41.95
C PHE A 506 -6.91 -14.18 -42.06
N ASN A 507 -7.30 -14.88 -40.98
CA ASN A 507 -8.53 -15.68 -40.91
C ASN A 507 -9.00 -15.92 -39.45
N PRO A 508 -10.18 -15.43 -39.04
CA PRO A 508 -10.77 -14.14 -39.39
C PRO A 508 -10.20 -12.98 -38.55
N LEU A 509 -9.28 -13.27 -37.63
CA LEU A 509 -8.74 -12.28 -36.68
C LEU A 509 -7.40 -11.71 -37.16
N THR A 510 -7.24 -10.39 -37.07
CA THR A 510 -5.98 -9.69 -37.33
C THR A 510 -5.78 -8.51 -36.38
N SER A 511 -4.52 -8.22 -36.07
CA SER A 511 -4.13 -7.08 -35.23
C SER A 511 -3.62 -5.93 -36.09
N LEU A 512 -4.11 -4.73 -35.79
CA LEU A 512 -3.71 -3.45 -36.36
C LEU A 512 -2.90 -2.69 -35.32
N ARG A 513 -1.61 -2.51 -35.58
CA ARG A 513 -0.71 -1.73 -34.72
C ARG A 513 -0.54 -0.32 -35.29
N TYR A 514 -0.55 0.68 -34.42
CA TYR A 514 -0.41 2.08 -34.80
C TYR A 514 0.26 2.87 -33.69
N THR A 515 0.82 4.04 -34.01
CA THR A 515 1.49 4.91 -33.05
C THR A 515 0.88 6.29 -33.01
N ILE A 516 0.93 6.90 -31.83
CA ILE A 516 0.42 8.24 -31.54
C ILE A 516 1.51 9.02 -30.79
N PRO A 517 2.15 10.05 -31.37
CA PRO A 517 3.17 10.85 -30.69
C PRO A 517 2.57 11.85 -29.68
N GLU A 518 1.32 12.28 -29.89
CA GLU A 518 0.62 13.28 -29.08
C GLU A 518 -0.89 13.00 -29.04
N SER A 519 -1.60 13.43 -28.00
CA SER A 519 -3.04 13.16 -27.87
C SER A 519 -3.85 13.67 -29.07
N ALA A 520 -4.59 12.77 -29.72
CA ALA A 520 -5.39 13.08 -30.90
C ALA A 520 -6.70 12.28 -30.92
N ILE A 521 -7.70 12.77 -31.66
CA ILE A 521 -8.87 11.95 -32.04
C ILE A 521 -8.41 11.01 -33.14
N VAL A 522 -8.41 9.72 -32.86
CA VAL A 522 -8.00 8.68 -33.79
C VAL A 522 -9.23 7.98 -34.34
N LYS A 523 -9.26 7.80 -35.66
CA LYS A 523 -10.30 7.10 -36.38
C LYS A 523 -9.69 6.00 -37.24
N ILE A 524 -10.05 4.75 -36.94
CA ILE A 524 -9.62 3.59 -37.73
C ILE A 524 -10.86 3.00 -38.42
N THR A 525 -10.85 3.00 -39.74
CA THR A 525 -11.97 2.54 -40.58
C THR A 525 -11.49 1.52 -41.60
N VAL A 526 -12.23 0.41 -41.72
CA VAL A 526 -12.03 -0.61 -42.75
C VAL A 526 -13.01 -0.39 -43.89
N TYR A 527 -12.50 -0.47 -45.11
CA TYR A 527 -13.22 -0.29 -46.36
C TYR A 527 -13.11 -1.54 -47.24
N ASP A 528 -14.12 -1.76 -48.09
CA ASP A 528 -14.01 -2.68 -49.22
C ASP A 528 -13.24 -2.05 -50.39
N VAL A 529 -13.03 -2.83 -51.46
CA VAL A 529 -12.33 -2.38 -52.67
C VAL A 529 -13.06 -1.28 -53.46
N LEU A 530 -14.34 -1.04 -53.18
CA LEU A 530 -15.15 0.01 -53.79
C LEU A 530 -15.14 1.29 -52.94
N GLY A 531 -14.53 1.26 -51.75
CA GLY A 531 -14.48 2.38 -50.82
C GLY A 531 -15.71 2.48 -49.90
N ASN A 532 -16.55 1.44 -49.83
CA ASN A 532 -17.63 1.41 -48.86
C ASN A 532 -17.08 1.10 -47.47
N ILE A 533 -17.61 1.78 -46.45
CA ILE A 533 -17.26 1.53 -45.06
C ILE A 533 -17.81 0.17 -44.63
N ILE A 534 -16.92 -0.71 -44.19
CA ILE A 534 -17.24 -2.02 -43.63
C ILE A 534 -17.34 -1.94 -42.11
N LYS A 535 -16.32 -1.38 -41.46
CA LYS A 535 -16.23 -1.27 -40.00
C LYS A 535 -15.58 0.03 -39.59
N ASN A 536 -16.16 0.75 -38.64
CA ASN A 536 -15.41 1.73 -37.85
C ASN A 536 -14.91 1.00 -36.61
N ILE A 537 -13.60 0.78 -36.52
CA ILE A 537 -12.99 0.04 -35.42
C ILE A 537 -12.84 0.95 -34.21
N ILE A 538 -12.33 2.18 -34.41
CA ILE A 538 -12.18 3.19 -33.36
C ILE A 538 -12.57 4.56 -33.89
N ASN A 539 -13.10 5.43 -33.02
CA ASN A 539 -13.40 6.83 -33.31
C ASN A 539 -13.47 7.66 -32.01
N GLU A 540 -12.33 7.86 -31.37
CA GLU A 540 -12.26 8.50 -30.04
C GLU A 540 -10.91 9.18 -29.79
N LYS A 541 -10.82 9.95 -28.70
CA LYS A 541 -9.59 10.61 -28.27
C LYS A 541 -8.66 9.58 -27.61
N GLN A 542 -7.40 9.54 -28.03
CA GLN A 542 -6.40 8.58 -27.56
C GLN A 542 -5.16 9.31 -27.01
N SER A 543 -4.53 8.75 -25.98
CA SER A 543 -3.26 9.22 -25.40
C SER A 543 -2.05 8.83 -26.28
N PRO A 544 -0.89 9.50 -26.14
CA PRO A 544 0.34 9.11 -26.83
C PRO A 544 0.75 7.66 -26.52
N GLY A 545 1.44 7.00 -27.44
CA GLY A 545 1.99 5.66 -27.26
C GLY A 545 1.85 4.75 -28.47
N PHE A 546 2.32 3.52 -28.31
CA PHE A 546 2.08 2.41 -29.24
C PHE A 546 0.73 1.79 -28.91
N LYS A 547 -0.13 1.64 -29.91
CA LYS A 547 -1.51 1.17 -29.76
C LYS A 547 -1.75 -0.04 -30.65
N THR A 548 -2.62 -0.94 -30.21
CA THR A 548 -3.06 -2.10 -30.99
C THR A 548 -4.57 -2.22 -30.93
N VAL A 549 -5.20 -2.55 -32.05
CA VAL A 549 -6.63 -2.88 -32.10
C VAL A 549 -6.85 -4.11 -32.97
N GLN A 550 -7.85 -4.93 -32.65
CA GLN A 550 -8.15 -6.13 -33.42
C GLN A 550 -9.35 -5.91 -34.35
N TRP A 551 -9.34 -6.62 -35.47
CA TRP A 551 -10.50 -6.77 -36.34
C TRP A 551 -10.77 -8.25 -36.59
N ASP A 552 -12.02 -8.64 -36.37
CA ASP A 552 -12.56 -10.01 -36.40
C ASP A 552 -13.26 -10.36 -37.73
N ALA A 553 -13.00 -9.57 -38.78
CA ALA A 553 -13.68 -9.67 -40.07
C ALA A 553 -15.21 -9.49 -39.98
N THR A 554 -15.73 -8.66 -39.07
CA THR A 554 -17.15 -8.26 -39.04
C THR A 554 -17.38 -6.86 -39.62
N ASN A 555 -18.61 -6.60 -40.05
CA ASN A 555 -19.09 -5.26 -40.40
C ASN A 555 -19.62 -4.50 -39.15
N ASN A 556 -20.11 -3.28 -39.32
CA ASN A 556 -20.69 -2.48 -38.23
C ASN A 556 -21.94 -3.12 -37.57
N LEU A 557 -22.60 -4.08 -38.23
CA LEU A 557 -23.74 -4.83 -37.68
C LEU A 557 -23.30 -6.12 -36.96
N GLY A 558 -22.00 -6.39 -36.88
CA GLY A 558 -21.45 -7.62 -36.28
C GLY A 558 -21.51 -8.84 -37.21
N GLU A 559 -21.86 -8.66 -38.48
CA GLU A 559 -21.97 -9.77 -39.43
C GLU A 559 -20.62 -10.07 -40.09
N PRO A 560 -20.23 -11.35 -40.25
CA PRO A 560 -18.99 -11.74 -40.92
C PRO A 560 -18.93 -11.29 -42.38
N VAL A 561 -17.79 -10.77 -42.81
CA VAL A 561 -17.57 -10.33 -44.19
C VAL A 561 -17.00 -11.44 -45.09
N SER A 562 -17.03 -11.22 -46.40
CA SER A 562 -16.54 -12.22 -47.38
C SER A 562 -15.01 -12.21 -47.47
N ALA A 563 -14.39 -13.36 -47.76
CA ALA A 563 -12.96 -13.42 -48.06
C ALA A 563 -12.62 -12.47 -49.23
N GLY A 564 -11.51 -11.75 -49.14
CA GLY A 564 -11.19 -10.70 -50.10
C GLY A 564 -10.19 -9.66 -49.60
N LEU A 565 -9.98 -8.63 -50.43
CA LEU A 565 -9.12 -7.50 -50.13
C LEU A 565 -9.92 -6.41 -49.40
N TYR A 566 -9.35 -5.90 -48.31
CA TYR A 566 -9.87 -4.77 -47.53
C TYR A 566 -8.80 -3.69 -47.39
N ILE A 567 -9.23 -2.46 -47.13
CA ILE A 567 -8.35 -1.32 -46.89
C ILE A 567 -8.62 -0.80 -45.48
N CYS A 568 -7.63 -0.84 -44.60
CA CYS A 568 -7.67 -0.15 -43.31
C CYS A 568 -7.13 1.27 -43.49
N SER A 569 -7.81 2.27 -42.91
CA SER A 569 -7.34 3.65 -42.86
C SER A 569 -7.30 4.12 -41.42
N ILE A 570 -6.23 4.83 -41.04
CA ILE A 570 -6.16 5.63 -39.82
C ILE A 570 -6.23 7.11 -40.18
N GLU A 571 -6.91 7.89 -39.36
CA GLU A 571 -6.93 9.36 -39.37
C GLU A 571 -6.70 9.86 -37.94
N ALA A 572 -5.74 10.77 -37.75
CA ALA A 572 -5.42 11.39 -36.47
C ALA A 572 -4.97 12.84 -36.70
N GLY A 573 -5.85 13.81 -36.45
CA GLY A 573 -5.61 15.20 -36.86
C GLY A 573 -5.38 15.32 -38.38
N ASP A 574 -4.24 15.86 -38.78
CA ASP A 574 -3.85 15.97 -40.20
C ASP A 574 -3.21 14.68 -40.76
N PHE A 575 -2.86 13.71 -39.91
CA PHE A 575 -2.25 12.46 -40.34
C PHE A 575 -3.29 11.50 -40.91
N ARG A 576 -2.99 10.93 -42.09
CA ARG A 576 -3.78 9.88 -42.73
C ARG A 576 -2.87 8.81 -43.33
N GLN A 577 -3.13 7.54 -43.03
CA GLN A 577 -2.41 6.42 -43.64
C GLN A 577 -3.35 5.24 -43.90
N THR A 578 -3.08 4.48 -44.96
CA THR A 578 -3.87 3.30 -45.33
C THR A 578 -3.02 2.04 -45.49
N ARG A 579 -3.58 0.87 -45.13
CA ARG A 579 -2.97 -0.45 -45.31
C ARG A 579 -3.93 -1.41 -45.99
N LYS A 580 -3.38 -2.29 -46.84
CA LYS A 580 -4.14 -3.33 -47.53
C LYS A 580 -4.16 -4.60 -46.69
N MET A 581 -5.30 -5.23 -46.52
CA MET A 581 -5.50 -6.45 -45.73
C MET A 581 -6.16 -7.52 -46.59
N ILE A 582 -5.74 -8.77 -46.47
CA ILE A 582 -6.27 -9.89 -47.23
C ILE A 582 -6.91 -10.88 -46.27
N LEU A 583 -8.23 -11.03 -46.32
CA LEU A 583 -8.98 -12.02 -45.55
C LEU A 583 -9.04 -13.34 -46.33
N LEU A 584 -8.60 -14.43 -45.69
CA LEU A 584 -8.84 -15.80 -46.10
C LEU A 584 -10.00 -16.38 -45.28
N LYS A 585 -10.74 -17.31 -45.89
CA LYS A 585 -11.72 -18.15 -45.18
C LYS A 585 -11.19 -19.57 -45.07
#